data_AF-A0AAJ1B9K5-F1
#
_entry.id   AF-A0AAJ1B9K5-F1
#
_cell.length_a   1.000
_cell.length_b   1.000
_cell.length_c   1.000
_cell.angle_alpha   90.00
_cell.angle_beta   90.00
_cell.angle_gamma   90.00
#
_symmetry.space_group_name_H-M   'P 1'
#
loop_
_entity.id
_entity.type
_entity.pdbx_description
1 polymer ?
#
loop_
_entity_poly.entity_id
_entity_poly.type
_entity_poly.pdbx_seq_one_letter_code
_entity_poly.pdbx_strand_id
1 'polypeptide(L)' 'GGEPNPYLKKTQWGAGIDPLGIRYCLNEIYDRYQKPLFIVENGLGAKDTIGADGSVHDDYRIEYLREHIIEMDK' A
#
# COMPACT_ATOMS: atom_id res chain seq x y z
N GLY A 1 11.40 10.90 10.59
CA GLY A 1 11.13 9.81 9.64
C GLY A 1 12.22 8.78 9.81
N GLY A 2 11.87 7.49 9.88
CA GLY A 2 12.86 6.42 10.02
C GLY A 2 13.81 6.37 8.82
N GLU A 3 14.93 5.68 8.98
CA GLU A 3 15.89 5.49 7.88
C GLU A 3 15.24 4.74 6.71
N PRO A 4 15.62 5.06 5.46
CA PRO A 4 15.07 4.38 4.30
C PRO A 4 15.44 2.89 4.32
N ASN A 5 14.44 2.01 4.28
CA ASN A 5 14.66 0.58 4.17
C ASN A 5 15.22 0.25 2.77
N PRO A 6 16.45 -0.29 2.65
CA PRO A 6 17.09 -0.58 1.36
C PRO A 6 16.44 -1.76 0.60
N TYR A 7 15.60 -2.54 1.27
CA TYR A 7 14.92 -3.70 0.69
C TYR A 7 13.56 -3.34 0.05
N LEU A 8 13.06 -2.12 0.26
CA LEU A 8 11.76 -1.70 -0.24
C LEU A 8 11.89 -0.85 -1.51
N LYS A 9 10.99 -1.08 -2.46
CA LYS A 9 10.71 -0.11 -3.53
C LYS A 9 10.15 1.17 -2.90
N LYS A 10 10.33 2.29 -3.59
CA LYS A 10 9.84 3.61 -3.14
C LYS A 10 8.83 4.17 -4.12
N THR A 11 7.82 4.88 -3.59
CA THR A 11 6.93 5.71 -4.38
C THR A 11 7.69 6.90 -4.98
N GLN A 12 7.05 7.61 -5.91
CA GLN A 12 7.60 8.84 -6.49
C GLN A 12 7.84 9.96 -5.46
N TRP A 13 7.29 9.84 -4.25
CA TRP A 13 7.54 10.78 -3.14
C TRP A 13 8.43 10.19 -2.04
N GLY A 14 9.11 9.08 -2.31
CA GLY A 14 10.10 8.50 -1.41
C GLY A 14 9.54 7.64 -0.28
N ALA A 15 8.21 7.43 -0.20
CA ALA A 15 7.62 6.51 0.76
C ALA A 15 7.92 5.05 0.36
N GLY A 16 8.22 4.18 1.33
CA GLY A 16 8.39 2.76 1.07
C GLY A 16 7.07 2.10 0.66
N ILE A 17 7.13 1.19 -0.33
CA ILE A 17 6.01 0.32 -0.71
C ILE A 17 6.27 -1.04 -0.07
N ASP A 18 5.43 -1.42 0.90
CA ASP A 18 5.58 -2.66 1.66
C ASP A 18 4.22 -3.34 1.90
N PRO A 19 3.77 -4.21 0.98
CA PRO A 19 2.55 -4.98 1.15
C PRO A 19 2.59 -5.89 2.38
N LEU A 20 3.75 -6.49 2.72
CA LEU A 20 3.89 -7.36 3.89
C LEU A 20 3.72 -6.58 5.20
N GLY A 21 4.11 -5.30 5.18
CA GLY A 21 3.93 -4.38 6.31
C GLY A 21 2.47 -4.28 6.77
N ILE A 22 1.49 -4.30 5.86
CA ILE A 22 0.07 -4.22 6.26
C ILE A 22 -0.36 -5.46 7.05
N ARG A 23 0.05 -6.65 6.61
CA ARG A 23 -0.22 -7.92 7.31
C ARG A 23 0.43 -7.94 8.68
N TYR A 24 1.69 -7.52 8.74
CA TYR A 24 2.40 -7.41 10.01
C TYR A 24 1.67 -6.46 10.98
N CYS A 25 1.27 -5.28 10.53
CA CYS A 25 0.54 -4.32 11.36
C CYS A 25 -0.82 -4.87 11.83
N LEU A 26 -1.57 -5.55 10.97
CA LEU A 26 -2.85 -6.16 11.34
C LEU A 26 -2.66 -7.21 12.44
N ASN A 27 -1.68 -8.12 12.27
CA ASN A 27 -1.38 -9.15 13.26
C ASN A 27 -0.92 -8.54 14.59
N GLU A 28 0.05 -7.62 14.58
CA GLU A 28 0.55 -6.96 15.80
C GLU A 28 -0.56 -6.24 16.58
N ILE A 29 -1.39 -5.45 15.89
CA ILE A 29 -2.46 -4.69 16.54
C ILE A 29 -3.53 -5.65 17.07
N TYR A 30 -3.90 -6.67 16.30
CA TYR A 30 -4.89 -7.64 16.74
C TYR A 30 -4.39 -8.48 17.91
N ASP A 31 -3.18 -9.02 17.85
CA ASP A 31 -2.56 -9.79 18.93
C ASP A 31 -2.53 -8.99 20.24
N ARG A 32 -2.28 -7.68 20.14
CA ARG A 32 -2.25 -6.79 21.30
C ARG A 32 -3.62 -6.49 21.91
N TYR A 33 -4.64 -6.24 21.09
CA TYR A 33 -5.91 -5.68 21.57
C TYR A 33 -7.10 -6.64 21.49
N GLN A 34 -7.02 -7.69 20.66
CA GLN A 34 -8.05 -8.69 20.44
C GLN A 34 -9.43 -8.07 20.16
N LYS A 35 -9.45 -6.99 19.38
CA LYS A 35 -10.66 -6.29 18.94
C LYS A 35 -10.73 -6.29 17.43
N PRO A 36 -11.95 -6.33 16.85
CA PRO A 36 -12.12 -6.19 15.41
C PRO A 36 -11.41 -4.93 14.89
N LEU A 37 -10.65 -5.10 13.80
CA LEU A 37 -9.93 -4.02 13.15
C LEU A 37 -10.68 -3.58 11.90
N PHE A 38 -10.47 -2.31 11.53
CA PHE A 38 -10.97 -1.77 10.27
C PHE A 38 -9.89 -0.86 9.68
N ILE A 39 -9.43 -1.19 8.46
CA ILE A 39 -8.50 -0.34 7.71
C ILE A 39 -9.30 0.84 7.17
N VAL A 40 -9.09 2.01 7.74
CA VAL A 40 -9.81 3.24 7.36
C VAL A 40 -9.14 3.97 6.19
N GLU A 41 -7.85 3.75 5.97
CA GLU A 41 -7.09 4.37 4.87
C GLU A 41 -5.98 3.43 4.37
N ASN A 42 -5.95 3.21 3.05
CA ASN A 42 -4.81 2.60 2.35
C ASN A 42 -4.88 3.02 0.87
N GLY A 43 -3.76 3.48 0.29
CA GLY A 43 -3.75 3.90 -1.10
C GLY A 43 -2.39 4.37 -1.58
N LEU A 44 -2.26 4.44 -2.90
CA LEU A 44 -1.10 4.99 -3.59
C LEU A 44 -1.49 6.29 -4.28
N GLY A 45 -0.95 7.40 -3.78
CA GLY A 45 -0.88 8.58 -4.61
C GLY A 45 0.04 8.28 -5.81
N ALA A 46 -0.30 8.84 -6.96
CA ALA A 46 0.66 9.02 -8.03
C ALA A 46 0.18 10.08 -9.02
N LYS A 47 1.09 10.64 -9.83
CA LYS A 47 0.71 11.46 -10.98
C LYS A 47 0.05 10.59 -12.05
N ASP A 48 -1.20 10.91 -12.38
CA ASP A 48 -1.92 10.32 -13.50
C ASP A 48 -1.56 11.04 -14.82
N THR A 49 -1.64 10.31 -15.93
CA THR A 49 -1.48 10.85 -17.28
C THR A 49 -2.74 10.56 -18.08
N ILE A 50 -3.28 11.58 -18.75
CA ILE A 50 -4.47 11.45 -19.60
C ILE A 50 -4.00 11.00 -20.99
N GLY A 51 -4.51 9.85 -21.44
CA GLY A 51 -4.27 9.29 -22.77
C GLY A 51 -4.89 10.14 -23.88
N ALA A 52 -4.49 9.88 -25.13
CA ALA A 52 -5.03 10.60 -26.29
C ALA A 52 -6.55 10.38 -26.49
N ASP A 53 -7.08 9.26 -25.97
CA ASP A 53 -8.49 8.91 -25.95
C ASP A 53 -9.24 9.47 -24.73
N GLY A 54 -8.56 10.20 -23.84
CA GLY A 54 -9.10 10.75 -22.61
C GLY A 54 -9.09 9.78 -21.42
N SER A 55 -8.59 8.55 -21.59
CA SER A 55 -8.52 7.56 -20.51
C SER A 55 -7.34 7.82 -19.56
N VAL A 56 -7.35 7.20 -18.38
CA VAL A 56 -6.21 7.13 -17.47
C VAL A 56 -5.90 5.66 -17.22
N HIS A 57 -4.67 5.26 -17.52
CA HIS A 57 -4.18 3.91 -17.25
C HIS A 57 -3.27 3.93 -16.02
N ASP A 58 -3.82 3.60 -14.85
CA ASP A 58 -3.15 3.70 -13.55
C ASP A 58 -2.72 2.33 -12.98
N ASP A 59 -2.10 1.50 -13.83
CA ASP A 59 -1.66 0.15 -13.46
C ASP A 59 -0.79 0.11 -12.19
N TYR A 60 0.01 1.15 -11.95
CA TYR A 60 0.82 1.29 -10.73
C TYR A 60 -0.05 1.32 -9.45
N ARG A 61 -1.23 1.95 -9.51
CA ARG A 61 -2.15 2.08 -8.38
C ARG A 61 -2.89 0.78 -8.17
N ILE A 62 -3.30 0.14 -9.26
CA ILE A 62 -3.91 -1.18 -9.26
C ILE A 62 -2.96 -2.21 -8.66
N GLU A 63 -1.69 -2.23 -9.07
CA GLU A 63 -0.67 -3.15 -8.55
C GLU A 63 -0.47 -2.95 -7.04
N TYR A 64 -0.27 -1.70 -6.58
CA TYR A 64 -0.14 -1.39 -5.16
C TYR A 64 -1.33 -1.92 -4.34
N LEU A 65 -2.56 -1.58 -4.74
CA LEU A 65 -3.76 -2.00 -4.00
C LEU A 65 -3.92 -3.51 -4.01
N ARG A 66 -3.69 -4.16 -5.16
CA ARG A 66 -3.80 -5.61 -5.30
C ARG A 66 -2.82 -6.33 -4.36
N GLU A 67 -1.57 -5.91 -4.33
CA GLU A 67 -0.56 -6.54 -3.46
C GLU A 67 -0.92 -6.40 -1.97
N HIS A 68 -1.41 -5.22 -1.54
CA HIS A 68 -1.79 -5.01 -0.14
C HIS A 68 -3.04 -5.82 0.23
N ILE A 69 -4.04 -5.89 -0.65
CA ILE A 69 -5.25 -6.71 -0.42
C ILE A 69 -4.89 -8.19 -0.32
N ILE A 70 -3.97 -8.69 -1.14
CA ILE A 70 -3.50 -10.08 -1.08
C ILE A 70 -2.87 -10.38 0.29
N GLU A 71 -2.09 -9.46 0.85
CA GLU A 71 -1.48 -9.66 2.16
C GLU A 71 -2.48 -9.53 3.32
N MET A 72 -3.59 -8.81 3.14
CA MET A 72 -4.67 -8.72 4.13
C MET A 72 -5.45 -10.03 4.30
N ASP A 73 -5.49 -10.88 3.26
CA ASP A 73 -6.24 -12.15 3.25
C ASP A 73 -5.44 -13.34 3.84
N LYS A 74 -4.17 -13.11 4.22
CA LYS A 74 -3.22 -14.14 4.68
C LYS A 74 -2.94 -14.11 6.17
#